data_AF-A0A9P6EGJ2-F1
#
_entry.id   AF-A0A9P6EGJ2-F1
#
_cell.length_a   1.000
_cell.length_b   1.000
_cell.length_c   1.000
_cell.angle_alpha   90.00
_cell.angle_beta   90.00
_cell.angle_gamma   90.00
#
_symmetry.space_group_name_H-M   'P 1'
#
loop_
_entity.id
_entity.type
_entity.pdbx_description
1 polymer ?
#
loop_
_entity_poly.entity_id
_entity_poly.type
_entity_poly.pdbx_seq_one_letter_code
_entity_poly.pdbx_strand_id
1 'polypeptide(L)' 'LLHVCQNIRFCGPVWTTWTFWMERYCGRLQAGLRSHVYPWANLNNRILGRAYIDAIDLYY' A
#
# COMPACT_ATOMS: atom_id res chain seq x y z
N LEU A 1 -19.34 2.56 -18.14
CA LEU A 1 -19.80 1.50 -17.20
C LEU A 1 -19.87 0.10 -17.82
N LEU A 2 -20.07 -0.07 -19.13
CA LEU A 2 -20.25 -1.39 -19.77
C LEU A 2 -19.04 -2.35 -19.64
N HIS A 3 -17.81 -1.81 -19.55
CA HIS A 3 -16.58 -2.61 -19.48
C HIS A 3 -16.26 -3.18 -18.09
N VAL A 4 -16.95 -2.72 -17.03
CA VAL A 4 -16.65 -3.15 -15.65
C VAL A 4 -16.92 -4.64 -15.49
N CYS A 5 -18.01 -5.16 -16.06
CA CYS A 5 -18.34 -6.59 -15.99
C CYS A 5 -17.35 -7.46 -16.78
N GLN A 6 -16.84 -6.99 -17.92
CA GLN A 6 -15.81 -7.71 -18.68
C GLN A 6 -14.47 -7.73 -17.94
N ASN A 7 -14.05 -6.60 -17.35
CA ASN A 7 -12.84 -6.54 -16.51
C ASN A 7 -12.96 -7.43 -15.27
N ILE A 8 -14.12 -7.47 -14.62
CA ILE A 8 -14.34 -8.33 -13.44
C ILE A 8 -14.26 -9.82 -13.81
N ARG A 9 -14.71 -10.21 -15.00
CA ARG A 9 -14.65 -11.59 -15.45
C ARG A 9 -13.24 -12.00 -15.88
N PHE A 10 -12.43 -11.07 -16.38
CA PHE A 10 -11.06 -11.34 -16.86
C PHE A 10 -10.01 -11.23 -15.74
N CYS A 11 -10.16 -10.27 -14.83
CA CYS A 11 -9.18 -9.98 -13.76
C CYS A 11 -9.68 -10.35 -12.35
N GLY A 12 -10.93 -10.78 -12.22
CA GLY A 12 -11.60 -10.96 -10.94
C GLY A 12 -12.25 -9.66 -10.44
N PRO A 13 -13.10 -9.74 -9.39
CA PRO A 13 -13.70 -8.56 -8.79
C PRO A 13 -12.64 -7.54 -8.37
N VAL A 14 -12.85 -6.27 -8.69
CA VAL A 14 -11.92 -5.17 -8.33
C VAL A 14 -11.61 -5.15 -6.82
N TRP A 15 -12.57 -5.53 -5.98
CA TRP A 15 -12.39 -5.61 -4.54
C TRP A 15 -11.38 -6.68 -4.15
N THR A 16 -11.32 -7.83 -4.83
CA THR A 16 -10.35 -8.89 -4.50
C THR A 16 -8.91 -8.43 -4.73
N THR A 17 -8.65 -7.74 -5.86
CA THR A 17 -7.34 -7.17 -6.14
C THR A 17 -6.98 -6.07 -5.13
N TRP A 18 -7.95 -5.23 -4.80
CA TRP A 18 -7.76 -4.15 -3.82
C TRP A 18 -7.52 -4.69 -2.41
N THR A 19 -8.31 -5.65 -1.94
CA THR A 19 -8.17 -6.29 -0.63
C THR A 19 -6.79 -6.90 -0.47
N PHE A 20 -6.32 -7.66 -1.47
CA PHE A 20 -4.98 -8.25 -1.43
C PHE A 20 -3.86 -7.19 -1.31
N TRP A 21 -3.97 -6.11 -2.09
CA TRP A 21 -3.01 -5.00 -2.02
C TRP A 21 -3.06 -4.29 -0.67
N MET A 22 -4.26 -4.03 -0.15
CA MET A 22 -4.46 -3.37 1.13
C MET A 22 -3.97 -4.22 2.29
N GLU A 23 -4.19 -5.54 2.28
CA GLU A 23 -3.68 -6.44 3.32
C GLU A 23 -2.15 -6.40 3.39
N ARG A 24 -1.46 -6.47 2.24
CA ARG A 24 0.01 -6.35 2.20
C ARG A 24 0.51 -4.97 2.62
N TYR A 25 -0.26 -3.92 2.33
CA TYR A 25 0.07 -2.56 2.73
C TYR A 25 -0.12 -2.36 4.24
N CYS A 26 -1.28 -2.72 4.78
CA CYS A 26 -1.58 -2.69 6.21
C CYS A 26 -0.62 -3.56 7.03
N GLY A 27 -0.23 -4.74 6.53
CA GLY A 27 0.78 -5.58 7.17
C GLY A 27 2.16 -4.89 7.25
N ARG A 28 2.56 -4.17 6.18
CA ARG A 28 3.79 -3.36 6.21
C ARG A 28 3.69 -2.20 7.20
N LEU A 29 2.53 -1.54 7.29
CA LEU A 29 2.30 -0.48 8.27
C LEU A 29 2.37 -1.01 9.72
N GLN A 30 1.74 -2.16 10.00
CA GLN A 30 1.82 -2.83 11.30
C GLN A 30 3.26 -3.23 11.66
N ALA A 31 4.04 -3.75 10.71
CA ALA A 31 5.47 -4.00 10.93
C ALA A 31 6.28 -2.71 11.18
N GLY A 32 5.75 -1.56 10.76
CA GLY A 32 6.23 -0.21 11.06
C GLY A 32 6.01 0.23 12.50
N LEU A 33 4.92 -0.22 13.11
CA LEU A 33 4.43 0.14 14.44
C LEU A 33 5.13 -0.62 15.58
N ARG A 34 6.45 -0.81 15.48
CA ARG A 34 7.25 -1.50 16.52
C ARG A 34 7.63 -0.61 17.70
N SER A 35 7.51 0.72 17.56
CA SER A 35 7.88 1.68 18.61
C SER A 35 6.73 1.87 19.59
N HIS A 36 6.97 1.63 20.88
CA HIS A 36 5.97 1.81 21.95
C HIS A 36 5.89 3.25 22.49
N VAL A 37 6.91 4.08 22.27
CA VAL A 37 6.96 5.44 22.84
C VAL A 37 6.34 6.47 21.89
N TYR A 38 6.72 6.44 20.61
CA TYR A 38 6.21 7.36 19.59
C TYR A 38 5.81 6.60 18.30
N PRO A 39 4.78 5.75 18.35
CA PRO A 39 4.39 4.88 17.24
C PRO A 39 4.11 5.66 15.95
N TRP A 40 3.36 6.75 16.03
CA TRP A 40 2.92 7.52 14.87
C TRP A 40 4.03 8.36 14.23
N ALA A 41 4.85 9.03 15.04
CA ALA A 41 5.97 9.82 14.53
C ALA A 41 7.02 8.94 13.83
N ASN A 42 7.33 7.78 14.42
CA ASN A 42 8.24 6.81 13.81
C ASN A 42 7.67 6.20 12.53
N LEU A 43 6.38 5.86 12.52
CA LEU A 43 5.70 5.36 11.33
C LEU A 43 5.73 6.40 10.20
N ASN A 44 5.42 7.66 10.51
CA ASN A 44 5.43 8.75 9.54
C ASN A 44 6.81 8.94 8.91
N ASN A 45 7.87 9.02 9.73
CA ASN A 45 9.24 9.12 9.23
C ASN A 45 9.63 7.93 8.33
N ARG A 46 9.17 6.73 8.66
CA ARG A 46 9.45 5.53 7.88
C ARG A 46 8.71 5.51 6.54
N ILE A 47 7.45 5.95 6.50
CA ILE A 47 6.68 6.09 5.25
C ILE A 47 7.33 7.17 4.36
N LEU A 48 7.67 8.30 4.96
CA LEU A 48 8.26 9.44 4.27
C LEU A 48 9.64 9.10 3.68
N GLY A 49 10.49 8.39 4.43
CA GLY A 49 11.75 7.84 3.90
C GLY A 49 11.55 6.85 2.74
N ARG A 50 10.52 5.99 2.82
CA ARG A 50 10.19 5.07 1.73
C ARG A 50 9.70 5.79 0.47
N ALA A 51 8.89 6.85 0.64
CA ALA A 51 8.40 7.67 -0.46
C ALA A 51 9.55 8.40 -1.18
N TYR A 52 10.57 8.86 -0.47
CA TYR A 52 11.75 9.45 -1.11
C TYR A 52 12.55 8.46 -1.94
N ILE A 53 12.75 7.23 -1.44
CA ILE A 53 13.43 6.18 -2.22
C ILE A 53 12.63 5.85 -3.48
N ASP A 54 11.32 5.71 -3.37
CA ASP A 54 10.42 5.44 -4.50
C ASP A 54 10.43 6.58 -5.52
N ALA A 55 10.45 7.83 -5.06
CA ALA A 55 10.57 8.99 -5.93
C ALA A 55 11.91 9.02 -6.67
N ILE A 56 13.02 8.65 -6.02
CA ILE A 56 14.33 8.57 -6.68
C ILE A 56 14.36 7.44 -7.71
N ASP A 57 13.81 6.27 -7.39
CA ASP A 57 13.70 5.13 -8.29
C ASP A 57 12.86 5.47 -9.54
N LEU A 58 11.79 6.24 -9.38
CA LEU A 58 10.95 6.68 -10.51
C LEU A 58 11.65 7.70 -11.43
N TYR A 59 12.61 8.46 -10.90
CA TYR A 59 13.38 9.45 -11.65
C TYR A 59 14.56 8.85 -12.43
N TYR A 60 14.96 7.61 -12.15
CA TYR A 60 16.11 6.92 -12.75
C TYR A 60 15.68 5.77 -13.66
#